data_AF-C4LKY9-F1
#
_entry.id   AF-C4LKY9-F1
#
_cell.length_a   1.000
_cell.length_b   1.000
_cell.length_c   1.000
_cell.angle_alpha   90.00
_cell.angle_beta   90.00
_cell.angle_gamma   90.00
#
_symmetry.space_group_name_H-M   'P 1'
#
loop_
_entity.id
_entity.type
_entity.pdbx_description
1 polymer ?
#
loop_
_entity_poly.entity_id
_entity_poly.type
_entity_poly.pdbx_seq_one_letter_code
_entity_poly.pdbx_strand_id
1 'polypeptide(L)'
;MWKSLGIAAAVPIVFNILGYILVKDADVYRTTLMPYIGTPREYANLSIVGVGLAQHWSGIAVFLLRAIVVIAALLAVYLARKYYASKPQVFVPIASTALLLATILAGSLGQQYYTLFFVPVLATIKYWGWVDGAVLGAGFASILPMNPFISSPSHVVEVILFSWTMLSWLVLLIGTVLIGGKNYWSTADDKDRSAGSNGNGKSRTPRHNGRRRSKATGTAPSATIG
;
A
#
# COMPACT_ATOMS: atom_id res chain seq x y z
N MET A 1 -11.94 -1.15 19.46
CA MET A 1 -11.90 -0.39 18.19
C MET A 1 -12.16 1.11 18.38
N TRP A 2 -13.27 1.53 19.00
CA TRP A 2 -13.59 2.96 19.19
C TRP A 2 -12.56 3.78 19.97
N LYS A 3 -11.92 3.20 20.99
CA LYS A 3 -10.87 3.87 21.78
C LYS A 3 -9.65 4.27 20.93
N SER A 4 -9.25 3.43 19.96
CA SER A 4 -8.11 3.70 19.09
C SER A 4 -8.40 4.83 18.09
N LEU A 5 -9.62 4.88 17.55
CA LEU A 5 -10.10 6.00 16.72
C LEU A 5 -10.16 7.30 17.54
N GLY A 6 -10.65 7.22 18.77
CA GLY A 6 -10.68 8.34 19.71
C GLY A 6 -9.28 8.91 19.96
N ILE A 7 -8.30 8.06 20.24
CA ILE A 7 -6.90 8.50 20.45
C ILE A 7 -6.32 9.09 19.15
N ALA A 8 -6.53 8.44 18.01
CA ALA A 8 -6.01 8.91 16.72
C ALA A 8 -6.56 10.30 16.34
N ALA A 9 -7.79 10.63 16.70
CA ALA A 9 -8.37 11.96 16.51
C ALA A 9 -7.97 12.95 17.63
N ALA A 10 -7.90 12.48 18.87
CA ALA A 10 -7.57 13.32 20.01
C ALA A 10 -6.16 13.90 19.90
N VAL A 11 -5.17 13.11 19.47
CA VAL A 11 -3.78 13.55 19.30
C VAL A 11 -3.68 14.82 18.43
N PRO A 12 -4.07 14.82 17.14
CA PRO A 12 -3.96 16.01 16.31
C PRO A 12 -4.81 17.17 16.84
N ILE A 13 -5.99 16.92 17.41
CA ILE A 13 -6.84 17.99 17.98
C ILE A 13 -6.14 18.68 19.14
N VAL A 14 -5.66 17.92 20.13
CA VAL A 14 -4.97 18.46 21.30
C VAL A 14 -3.72 19.22 20.89
N PHE A 15 -2.90 18.68 19.99
CA PHE A 15 -1.71 19.38 19.50
C PHE A 15 -2.03 20.63 18.68
N ASN A 16 -3.12 20.65 17.91
CA ASN A 16 -3.55 21.89 17.22
C ASN A 16 -4.02 22.95 18.21
N ILE A 17 -4.78 22.57 19.26
CA ILE A 17 -5.21 23.50 20.31
C ILE A 17 -3.99 24.06 21.04
N LEU A 18 -3.06 23.21 21.46
CA LEU A 18 -1.82 23.63 22.12
C LEU A 18 -0.99 24.52 21.20
N GLY A 19 -0.84 24.17 19.93
CA GLY A 19 -0.15 24.98 18.93
C GLY A 19 -0.78 26.37 18.79
N TYR A 20 -2.11 26.44 18.77
CA TYR A 20 -2.83 27.72 18.66
C TYR A 20 -2.63 28.62 19.89
N ILE A 21 -2.47 28.04 21.09
CA ILE A 21 -2.22 28.79 22.33
C ILE A 21 -0.74 29.21 22.44
N LEU A 22 0.19 28.35 22.04
CA LEU A 22 1.62 28.54 22.27
C LEU A 22 2.32 29.35 21.17
N VAL A 23 1.81 29.31 19.93
CA VAL A 23 2.43 29.99 18.80
C VAL A 23 1.97 31.45 18.76
N LYS A 24 2.94 32.37 18.74
CA LYS A 24 2.68 33.79 18.52
C LYS A 24 2.06 34.01 17.14
N ASP A 25 1.00 34.83 17.09
CA ASP A 25 0.28 35.17 15.85
C ASP A 25 -0.34 33.94 15.15
N ALA A 26 -0.80 32.95 15.91
CA ALA A 26 -1.41 31.72 15.37
C ALA A 26 -2.59 31.97 14.42
N ASP A 27 -3.28 33.11 14.51
CA ASP A 27 -4.35 33.46 13.56
C ASP A 27 -3.86 33.67 12.13
N VAL A 28 -2.59 34.04 11.93
CA VAL A 28 -1.97 34.14 10.59
C VAL A 28 -2.05 32.80 9.86
N TYR A 29 -2.05 31.68 10.58
CA TYR A 29 -2.28 30.37 9.98
C TYR A 29 -3.64 30.27 9.27
N ARG A 30 -4.72 30.76 9.89
CA ARG A 30 -6.05 30.67 9.27
C ARG A 30 -6.29 31.77 8.25
N THR A 31 -5.83 32.99 8.52
CA THR A 31 -6.13 34.15 7.67
C THR A 31 -5.26 34.19 6.42
N THR A 32 -4.03 33.67 6.49
CA THR A 32 -3.06 33.73 5.38
C THR A 32 -2.71 32.34 4.86
N LEU A 33 -2.25 31.43 5.74
CA LEU A 33 -1.69 30.15 5.28
C LEU A 33 -2.76 29.20 4.71
N MET A 34 -3.88 29.00 5.42
CA MET A 34 -4.94 28.07 4.98
C MET A 34 -5.50 28.42 3.59
N PRO A 35 -5.88 29.68 3.30
CA PRO A 35 -6.30 30.07 1.95
C PRO A 35 -5.20 29.84 0.92
N TYR A 36 -3.96 30.21 1.25
CA TYR A 36 -2.82 30.13 0.35
C TYR A 36 -2.42 28.70 -0.04
N ILE A 37 -2.50 27.74 0.89
CA ILE A 37 -2.22 26.31 0.59
C ILE A 37 -3.43 25.62 -0.07
N GLY A 38 -4.63 26.18 0.08
CA GLY A 38 -5.84 25.68 -0.57
C GLY A 38 -5.89 25.98 -2.07
N THR A 39 -5.24 27.06 -2.51
CA THR A 39 -5.14 27.42 -3.93
C THR A 39 -4.06 26.60 -4.64
N PRO A 40 -4.40 25.84 -5.71
CA PRO A 40 -3.40 25.13 -6.49
C PRO A 40 -2.45 26.12 -7.19
N ARG A 41 -1.16 25.77 -7.25
CA ARG A 41 -0.16 26.54 -7.99
C ARG A 41 0.15 25.90 -9.34
N GLU A 42 0.41 26.74 -10.33
CA GLU A 42 0.78 26.35 -11.69
C GLU A 42 2.25 25.94 -11.79
N TYR A 43 3.12 26.43 -10.88
CA TYR A 43 4.55 26.11 -10.85
C TYR A 43 4.92 25.30 -9.60
N ALA A 44 5.92 24.41 -9.75
CA ALA A 44 6.46 23.57 -8.68
C ALA A 44 5.42 22.73 -7.91
N ASN A 45 4.34 22.36 -8.61
CA ASN A 45 3.23 21.59 -8.06
C ASN A 45 3.01 20.32 -8.88
N LEU A 46 3.38 19.21 -8.29
CA LEU A 46 3.37 17.86 -8.86
C LEU A 46 2.08 17.10 -8.54
N SER A 47 1.08 17.78 -7.95
CA SER A 47 -0.28 17.24 -7.83
C SER A 47 -0.97 17.20 -9.20
N ILE A 48 -2.01 16.38 -9.34
CA ILE A 48 -2.79 16.28 -10.57
C ILE A 48 -3.40 17.63 -10.95
N VAL A 49 -3.81 18.43 -9.97
CA VAL A 49 -4.34 19.77 -10.23
C VAL A 49 -3.23 20.73 -10.69
N GLY A 50 -2.06 20.68 -10.05
CA GLY A 50 -0.91 21.51 -10.44
C GLY A 50 -0.46 21.24 -11.88
N VAL A 51 -0.28 19.96 -12.23
CA VAL A 51 0.06 19.53 -13.59
C VAL A 51 -1.07 19.86 -14.57
N GLY A 52 -2.32 19.65 -14.17
CA GLY A 52 -3.48 19.98 -15.00
C GLY A 52 -3.58 21.47 -15.35
N LEU A 53 -3.25 22.36 -14.41
CA LEU A 53 -3.21 23.80 -14.69
C LEU A 53 -2.05 24.17 -15.61
N ALA A 54 -0.85 23.66 -15.34
CA ALA A 54 0.35 23.91 -16.16
C ALA A 54 0.17 23.43 -17.61
N GLN A 55 -0.62 22.38 -17.82
CA GLN A 55 -0.87 21.76 -19.13
C GLN A 55 -2.25 22.11 -19.71
N HIS A 56 -2.99 23.02 -19.09
CA HIS A 56 -4.34 23.45 -19.51
C HIS A 56 -5.33 22.29 -19.72
N TRP A 57 -5.28 21.26 -18.86
CA TRP A 57 -6.23 20.16 -18.88
C TRP A 57 -7.65 20.62 -18.53
N SER A 58 -8.66 19.93 -19.07
CA SER A 58 -10.05 20.20 -18.71
C SER A 58 -10.33 19.85 -17.24
N GLY A 59 -11.19 20.64 -16.59
CA GLY A 59 -11.56 20.41 -15.19
C GLY A 59 -12.16 19.02 -14.93
N ILE A 60 -12.87 18.45 -15.91
CA ILE A 60 -13.42 17.10 -15.83
C ILE A 60 -12.32 16.03 -15.81
N ALA A 61 -11.27 16.19 -16.63
CA ALA A 61 -10.15 15.25 -16.67
C ALA A 61 -9.38 15.27 -15.34
N VAL A 62 -9.10 16.46 -14.82
CA VAL A 62 -8.47 16.64 -13.51
C VAL A 62 -9.30 16.00 -12.40
N PHE A 63 -10.62 16.23 -12.38
CA PHE A 63 -11.52 15.64 -11.40
C PHE A 63 -11.50 14.10 -11.45
N LEU A 64 -11.63 13.51 -12.63
CA LEU A 64 -11.63 12.06 -12.81
C LEU A 64 -10.31 11.43 -12.38
N LEU A 65 -9.17 12.02 -12.75
CA LEU A 65 -7.85 11.53 -12.35
C LEU A 65 -7.67 11.56 -10.82
N ARG A 66 -8.13 12.63 -10.16
CA ARG A 66 -8.11 12.72 -8.69
C ARG A 66 -8.98 11.64 -8.06
N ALA A 67 -10.18 11.42 -8.58
CA ALA A 67 -11.09 10.38 -8.10
C ALA A 67 -10.46 8.99 -8.24
N ILE A 68 -9.85 8.68 -9.40
CA ILE A 68 -9.16 7.41 -9.65
C ILE A 68 -8.05 7.18 -8.63
N VAL A 69 -7.24 8.19 -8.34
CA VAL A 69 -6.17 8.08 -7.34
C VAL A 69 -6.71 7.81 -5.94
N VAL A 70 -7.77 8.51 -5.52
CA VAL A 70 -8.40 8.27 -4.21
C VAL A 70 -8.96 6.84 -4.14
N ILE A 71 -9.65 6.39 -5.19
CA ILE A 71 -10.18 5.02 -5.27
C ILE A 71 -9.05 3.99 -5.21
N ALA A 72 -7.96 4.21 -5.96
CA ALA A 72 -6.80 3.32 -5.96
C ALA A 72 -6.15 3.22 -4.58
N ALA A 73 -6.03 4.32 -3.84
CA ALA A 73 -5.50 4.30 -2.48
C ALA A 73 -6.42 3.57 -1.50
N LEU A 74 -7.73 3.81 -1.56
CA LEU A 74 -8.69 3.07 -0.74
C LEU A 74 -8.66 1.57 -1.06
N LEU A 75 -8.53 1.21 -2.34
CA LEU A 75 -8.37 -0.16 -2.79
C LEU A 75 -7.06 -0.79 -2.26
N ALA A 76 -5.94 -0.07 -2.29
CA ALA A 76 -4.67 -0.53 -1.73
C ALA A 76 -4.80 -0.84 -0.24
N VAL A 77 -5.44 0.05 0.54
CA VAL A 77 -5.70 -0.15 1.98
C VAL A 77 -6.62 -1.36 2.21
N TYR A 78 -7.70 -1.47 1.44
CA TYR A 78 -8.65 -2.57 1.53
C TYR A 78 -7.97 -3.92 1.30
N LEU A 79 -7.17 -4.03 0.23
CA LEU A 79 -6.43 -5.25 -0.11
C LEU A 79 -5.34 -5.56 0.93
N ALA A 80 -4.64 -4.53 1.42
CA ALA A 80 -3.62 -4.68 2.45
C ALA A 80 -4.19 -5.13 3.81
N ARG A 81 -5.50 -4.95 4.08
CA ARG A 81 -6.16 -5.31 5.35
C ARG A 81 -5.89 -6.75 5.80
N LYS A 82 -5.61 -7.67 4.88
CA LYS A 82 -5.21 -9.06 5.22
C LYS A 82 -3.97 -9.12 6.13
N TYR A 83 -3.03 -8.19 5.95
CA TYR A 83 -1.81 -8.11 6.74
C TYR A 83 -2.01 -7.44 8.10
N TYR A 84 -3.18 -6.84 8.34
CA TYR A 84 -3.44 -6.06 9.55
C TYR A 84 -3.12 -6.84 10.84
N ALA A 85 -3.58 -8.10 10.93
CA ALA A 85 -3.37 -8.93 12.10
C ALA A 85 -2.06 -9.76 12.05
N SER A 86 -1.65 -10.18 10.86
CA SER A 86 -0.54 -11.14 10.69
C SER A 86 0.83 -10.49 10.50
N LYS A 87 0.87 -9.33 9.83
CA LYS A 87 2.08 -8.60 9.46
C LYS A 87 1.84 -7.09 9.53
N PRO A 88 1.63 -6.53 10.75
CA PRO A 88 1.36 -5.10 10.91
C PRO A 88 2.49 -4.21 10.36
N GLN A 89 3.73 -4.71 10.42
CA GLN A 89 4.92 -4.07 9.86
C GLN A 89 4.88 -3.92 8.33
N VAL A 90 4.01 -4.66 7.65
CA VAL A 90 3.76 -4.58 6.20
C VAL A 90 2.50 -3.76 5.94
N PHE A 91 1.43 -4.00 6.70
CA PHE A 91 0.17 -3.27 6.56
C PHE A 91 0.34 -1.76 6.73
N VAL A 92 0.94 -1.33 7.84
CA VAL A 92 0.97 0.09 8.22
C VAL A 92 1.73 0.93 7.19
N PRO A 93 2.94 0.54 6.73
CA PRO A 93 3.65 1.32 5.72
C PRO A 93 2.90 1.38 4.37
N ILE A 94 2.34 0.27 3.88
CA ILE A 94 1.57 0.27 2.62
C ILE A 94 0.36 1.18 2.71
N ALA A 95 -0.43 1.02 3.77
CA ALA A 95 -1.65 1.80 3.95
C ALA A 95 -1.33 3.29 4.10
N SER A 96 -0.29 3.62 4.87
CA SER A 96 0.17 5.00 5.04
C SER A 96 0.66 5.59 3.73
N THR A 97 1.49 4.87 2.97
CA THR A 97 2.00 5.32 1.67
C THR A 97 0.86 5.54 0.67
N ALA A 98 -0.09 4.61 0.56
CA ALA A 98 -1.24 4.76 -0.33
C ALA A 98 -2.08 6.00 0.01
N LEU A 99 -2.39 6.22 1.29
CA LEU A 99 -3.18 7.37 1.75
C LEU A 99 -2.43 8.70 1.58
N LEU A 100 -1.13 8.73 1.86
CA LEU A 100 -0.29 9.91 1.64
C LEU A 100 -0.17 10.24 0.15
N LEU A 101 0.03 9.23 -0.70
CA LEU A 101 0.04 9.40 -2.16
C LEU A 101 -1.28 9.99 -2.64
N ALA A 102 -2.43 9.48 -2.17
CA ALA A 102 -3.72 10.06 -2.52
C ALA A 102 -3.86 11.51 -2.04
N THR A 103 -3.40 11.82 -0.83
CA THR A 103 -3.45 13.18 -0.28
C THR A 103 -2.65 14.16 -1.15
N ILE A 104 -1.47 13.77 -1.60
CA ILE A 104 -0.55 14.63 -2.33
C ILE A 104 -0.95 14.74 -3.82
N LEU A 105 -1.30 13.62 -4.46
CA LEU A 105 -1.71 13.59 -5.87
C LEU A 105 -3.08 14.21 -6.09
N ALA A 106 -4.05 13.93 -5.20
CA ALA A 106 -5.41 14.48 -5.31
C ALA A 106 -5.58 15.83 -4.60
N GLY A 107 -4.62 16.27 -3.81
CA GLY A 107 -4.64 17.57 -3.14
C GLY A 107 -4.38 18.76 -4.08
N SER A 108 -4.26 19.95 -3.48
CA SER A 108 -3.89 21.18 -4.16
C SER A 108 -2.37 21.36 -4.32
N LEU A 109 -1.56 20.58 -3.58
CA LEU A 109 -0.12 20.79 -3.49
C LEU A 109 0.66 19.47 -3.43
N GLY A 110 1.54 19.26 -4.40
CA GLY A 110 2.51 18.17 -4.41
C GLY A 110 3.93 18.68 -4.63
N GLN A 111 4.82 18.45 -3.67
CA GLN A 111 6.22 18.86 -3.75
C GLN A 111 7.13 17.64 -3.67
N GLN A 112 8.21 17.62 -4.46
CA GLN A 112 9.02 16.42 -4.66
C GLN A 112 9.60 15.89 -3.34
N TYR A 113 9.94 16.76 -2.39
CA TYR A 113 10.46 16.37 -1.08
C TYR A 113 9.46 15.56 -0.24
N TYR A 114 8.16 15.59 -0.55
CA TYR A 114 7.16 14.72 0.10
C TYR A 114 7.44 13.23 -0.12
N THR A 115 8.29 12.90 -1.08
CA THR A 115 8.80 11.54 -1.29
C THR A 115 9.45 10.94 -0.05
N LEU A 116 10.00 11.78 0.84
CA LEU A 116 10.55 11.35 2.13
C LEU A 116 9.49 10.61 2.98
N PHE A 117 8.21 10.97 2.85
CA PHE A 117 7.13 10.29 3.58
C PHE A 117 6.88 8.87 3.09
N PHE A 118 7.40 8.47 1.92
CA PHE A 118 7.24 7.13 1.38
C PHE A 118 8.40 6.19 1.73
N VAL A 119 9.51 6.71 2.28
CA VAL A 119 10.66 5.91 2.74
C VAL A 119 10.26 4.74 3.67
N PRO A 120 9.27 4.87 4.59
CA PRO A 120 8.84 3.75 5.42
C PRO A 120 8.38 2.51 4.64
N VAL A 121 7.85 2.68 3.42
CA VAL A 121 7.47 1.54 2.57
C VAL A 121 8.70 0.75 2.13
N LEU A 122 9.85 1.39 1.93
CA LEU A 122 11.09 0.72 1.58
C LEU A 122 11.62 -0.15 2.72
N ALA A 123 11.39 0.25 3.98
CA ALA A 123 11.75 -0.55 5.14
C ALA A 123 11.04 -1.91 5.16
N THR A 124 9.96 -2.06 4.37
CA THR A 124 9.25 -3.33 4.23
C THR A 124 9.88 -4.28 3.22
N ILE A 125 10.88 -3.87 2.41
CA ILE A 125 11.54 -4.65 1.33
C ILE A 125 11.86 -6.10 1.74
N LYS A 126 12.33 -6.33 2.97
CA LYS A 126 12.65 -7.67 3.49
C LYS A 126 11.47 -8.64 3.59
N TYR A 127 10.23 -8.15 3.57
CA TYR A 127 9.01 -8.95 3.66
C TYR A 127 8.42 -9.32 2.30
N TRP A 128 9.04 -8.84 1.22
CA TRP A 128 8.55 -8.99 -0.15
C TRP A 128 9.35 -10.03 -0.91
N GLY A 129 8.69 -10.68 -1.87
CA GLY A 129 9.41 -11.40 -2.91
C GLY A 129 10.18 -10.42 -3.81
N TRP A 130 11.15 -10.93 -4.56
CA TRP A 130 12.00 -10.14 -5.46
C TRP A 130 11.19 -9.21 -6.39
N VAL A 131 10.10 -9.71 -6.97
CA VAL A 131 9.24 -8.94 -7.88
C VAL A 131 8.55 -7.77 -7.16
N ASP A 132 8.02 -8.00 -5.97
CA ASP A 132 7.25 -6.99 -5.25
C ASP A 132 8.19 -5.90 -4.69
N GLY A 133 9.37 -6.30 -4.22
CA GLY A 133 10.45 -5.38 -3.85
C GLY A 133 10.98 -4.57 -5.03
N ALA A 134 11.10 -5.18 -6.21
CA ALA A 134 11.53 -4.50 -7.43
C ALA A 134 10.51 -3.47 -7.92
N VAL A 135 9.20 -3.76 -7.84
CA VAL A 135 8.15 -2.81 -8.23
C VAL A 135 8.14 -1.57 -7.33
N LEU A 136 8.19 -1.76 -6.00
CA LEU A 136 8.28 -0.62 -5.07
C LEU A 136 9.61 0.12 -5.18
N GLY A 137 10.71 -0.62 -5.32
CA GLY A 137 12.05 -0.07 -5.49
C GLY A 137 12.18 0.75 -6.77
N ALA A 138 11.66 0.27 -7.89
CA ALA A 138 11.63 1.01 -9.16
C ALA A 138 10.71 2.23 -9.08
N GLY A 139 9.52 2.08 -8.48
CA GLY A 139 8.62 3.20 -8.21
C GLY A 139 9.32 4.30 -7.41
N PHE A 140 10.04 3.95 -6.34
CA PHE A 140 10.78 4.91 -5.52
C PHE A 140 12.04 5.46 -6.20
N ALA A 141 12.84 4.61 -6.85
CA ALA A 141 14.04 5.02 -7.58
C ALA A 141 13.72 5.98 -8.72
N SER A 142 12.56 5.80 -9.36
CA SER A 142 12.09 6.73 -10.37
C SER A 142 11.77 8.12 -9.81
N ILE A 143 11.65 8.30 -8.50
CA ILE A 143 11.41 9.64 -7.91
C ILE A 143 12.71 10.46 -7.79
N LEU A 144 13.87 9.79 -7.82
CA LEU A 144 15.19 10.38 -7.55
C LEU A 144 15.87 11.13 -8.71
N PRO A 145 15.51 11.00 -10.00
CA PRO A 145 16.16 11.79 -11.04
C PRO A 145 15.91 13.29 -10.78
N MET A 146 16.99 13.99 -10.42
CA MET A 146 16.99 15.45 -10.39
C MET A 146 16.89 15.95 -11.84
N ASN A 147 16.00 16.90 -12.04
CA ASN A 147 15.73 17.55 -13.31
C ASN A 147 17.07 17.92 -13.98
N PRO A 148 17.46 17.28 -15.10
CA PRO A 148 18.66 17.69 -15.81
C PRO A 148 18.44 19.15 -16.23
N PHE A 149 19.41 20.02 -15.96
CA PHE A 149 19.40 21.39 -16.47
C PHE A 149 19.54 21.33 -17.99
N ILE A 150 18.42 21.16 -18.70
CA ILE A 150 18.35 21.22 -20.16
C ILE A 150 17.99 22.65 -20.51
N SER A 151 18.87 23.33 -21.25
CA SER A 151 18.71 24.75 -21.57
C SER A 151 17.56 25.03 -22.56
N SER A 152 17.16 24.04 -23.38
CA SER A 152 16.08 24.18 -24.36
C SER A 152 15.43 22.83 -24.70
N PRO A 153 14.70 22.19 -23.75
CA PRO A 153 13.98 20.96 -24.03
C PRO A 153 12.87 21.22 -25.06
N SER A 154 12.53 20.20 -25.85
CA SER A 154 11.27 20.24 -26.60
C SER A 154 10.10 20.25 -25.62
N HIS A 155 8.95 20.81 -26.02
CA HIS A 155 7.78 20.89 -25.16
C HIS A 155 7.40 19.53 -24.54
N VAL A 156 7.45 18.44 -25.33
CA VAL A 156 7.16 17.08 -24.84
C VAL A 156 8.12 16.66 -23.71
N VAL A 157 9.40 16.97 -23.84
CA VAL A 157 10.41 16.64 -22.82
C VAL A 157 10.18 17.49 -21.56
N GLU A 158 9.82 18.77 -21.72
CA GLU A 158 9.49 19.65 -20.59
C GLU A 158 8.29 19.13 -19.80
N VAL A 159 7.21 18.72 -20.47
CA VAL A 159 6.02 18.14 -19.83
C VAL A 159 6.36 16.85 -19.09
N ILE A 160 7.19 15.99 -19.68
CA ILE A 160 7.62 14.72 -19.07
C ILE A 160 8.47 15.00 -17.82
N LEU A 161 9.47 15.89 -17.92
CA LEU A 161 10.34 16.24 -16.80
C LEU A 161 9.55 16.89 -15.65
N PHE A 162 8.61 17.78 -15.98
CA PHE A 162 7.72 18.40 -15.01
C PHE A 162 6.81 17.38 -14.32
N SER A 163 6.26 16.43 -15.09
CA SER A 163 5.33 15.42 -14.58
C SER A 163 6.03 14.18 -14.00
N TRP A 164 7.35 14.08 -14.11
CA TRP A 164 8.11 12.87 -13.83
C TRP A 164 7.85 12.33 -12.42
N THR A 165 7.96 13.18 -11.40
CA THR A 165 7.69 12.80 -10.01
C THR A 165 6.23 12.38 -9.80
N MET A 166 5.27 13.05 -10.45
CA MET A 166 3.86 12.66 -10.37
C MET A 166 3.66 11.25 -10.95
N LEU A 167 4.28 10.95 -12.09
CA LEU A 167 4.23 9.62 -12.72
C LEU A 167 4.87 8.57 -11.81
N SER A 168 6.00 8.86 -11.18
CA SER A 168 6.64 7.98 -10.20
C SER A 168 5.75 7.68 -9.01
N TRP A 169 5.05 8.69 -8.49
CA TRP A 169 4.08 8.52 -7.40
C TRP A 169 2.89 7.65 -7.82
N LEU A 170 2.41 7.76 -9.06
CA LEU A 170 1.37 6.89 -9.61
C LEU A 170 1.86 5.44 -9.73
N VAL A 171 3.09 5.22 -10.20
CA VAL A 171 3.69 3.88 -10.26
C VAL A 171 3.81 3.28 -8.86
N LEU A 172 4.25 4.07 -7.88
CA LEU A 172 4.34 3.63 -6.49
C LEU A 172 2.95 3.26 -5.93
N LEU A 173 1.92 4.05 -6.21
CA LEU A 173 0.54 3.77 -5.80
C LEU A 173 0.02 2.47 -6.43
N ILE A 174 0.21 2.28 -7.74
CA ILE A 174 -0.14 1.05 -8.44
C ILE A 174 0.61 -0.15 -7.82
N GLY A 175 1.90 0.03 -7.51
CA GLY A 175 2.70 -0.96 -6.80
C GLY A 175 2.06 -1.42 -5.50
N THR A 176 1.56 -0.49 -4.67
CA THR A 176 0.85 -0.83 -3.43
C THR A 176 -0.44 -1.62 -3.65
N VAL A 177 -1.20 -1.33 -4.71
CA VAL A 177 -2.41 -2.05 -5.08
C VAL A 177 -2.09 -3.49 -5.51
N LEU A 178 -1.11 -3.66 -6.40
CA LEU A 178 -0.70 -4.97 -6.92
C LEU A 178 -0.23 -5.91 -5.81
N ILE A 179 0.56 -5.36 -4.90
CA ILE A 179 1.06 -6.02 -3.70
C ILE A 179 -0.08 -6.51 -2.78
N GLY A 180 -1.09 -5.67 -2.58
CA GLY A 180 -2.29 -6.04 -1.83
C GLY A 180 -3.08 -7.13 -2.55
N GLY A 181 -3.22 -6.99 -3.88
CA GLY A 181 -4.05 -7.86 -4.71
C GLY A 181 -3.48 -9.26 -4.93
N LYS A 182 -2.21 -9.38 -5.27
CA LYS A 182 -1.54 -10.67 -5.59
C LYS A 182 -1.75 -11.73 -4.50
N ASN A 183 -1.68 -11.33 -3.24
CA ASN A 183 -1.84 -12.24 -2.11
C ASN A 183 -3.31 -12.40 -1.67
N TYR A 184 -4.24 -11.59 -2.18
CA TYR A 184 -5.68 -11.80 -2.01
C TYR A 184 -6.14 -12.96 -2.90
N TRP A 185 -5.77 -12.93 -4.19
CA TRP A 185 -6.13 -13.97 -5.18
C TRP A 185 -5.52 -15.33 -4.86
N SER A 186 -4.24 -15.39 -4.48
CA SER A 186 -3.60 -16.65 -4.09
C SER A 186 -4.31 -17.37 -2.93
N THR A 187 -4.94 -16.64 -2.00
CA THR A 187 -5.68 -17.25 -0.89
C THR A 187 -7.11 -17.61 -1.23
N ALA A 188 -7.73 -16.94 -2.21
CA ALA A 188 -8.98 -17.40 -2.78
C ALA A 188 -8.77 -18.76 -3.47
N ASP A 189 -7.73 -18.86 -4.29
CA ASP A 189 -7.35 -20.11 -4.97
C ASP A 189 -7.07 -21.26 -3.98
N ASP A 190 -6.35 -21.00 -2.89
CA ASP A 190 -6.04 -22.03 -1.89
C ASP A 190 -7.29 -22.52 -1.15
N LYS A 191 -8.25 -21.64 -0.84
CA LYS A 191 -9.53 -22.03 -0.25
C LYS A 191 -10.36 -22.88 -1.21
N ASP A 192 -10.40 -22.51 -2.48
CA ASP A 192 -11.15 -23.24 -3.51
C ASP A 192 -10.52 -24.63 -3.76
N ARG A 193 -9.19 -24.73 -3.79
CA ARG A 193 -8.47 -26.03 -3.86
C ARG A 193 -8.75 -26.91 -2.64
N SER A 194 -8.76 -26.33 -1.45
CA SER A 194 -9.05 -27.05 -0.19
C SER A 194 -10.50 -27.57 -0.16
N ALA A 195 -11.45 -26.77 -0.66
CA ALA A 195 -12.85 -27.16 -0.78
C ALA A 195 -13.04 -28.29 -1.81
N GLY A 196 -12.36 -28.22 -2.96
CA GLY A 196 -12.39 -29.28 -3.99
C GLY A 196 -11.78 -30.60 -3.52
N SER A 197 -10.68 -30.54 -2.76
CA SER A 197 -10.05 -31.72 -2.16
C SER A 197 -10.96 -32.39 -1.12
N ASN A 198 -11.61 -31.60 -0.25
CA ASN A 198 -12.47 -32.11 0.81
C ASN A 198 -13.82 -32.66 0.28
N GLY A 199 -14.27 -32.19 -0.89
CA GLY A 199 -15.43 -32.75 -1.61
C GLY A 199 -15.17 -34.12 -2.21
N ASN A 200 -13.92 -34.41 -2.62
CA ASN A 200 -13.54 -35.67 -3.25
C ASN A 200 -13.17 -36.78 -2.24
N GLY A 201 -12.98 -36.43 -0.96
CA GLY A 201 -12.59 -37.34 0.12
C GLY A 201 -13.74 -38.09 0.81
N LYS A 202 -15.01 -37.74 0.56
CA LYS A 202 -16.17 -38.32 1.25
C LYS A 202 -16.69 -39.66 0.69
N SER A 203 -16.03 -40.27 -0.30
CA SER A 203 -16.45 -41.53 -0.93
C SER A 203 -15.54 -42.74 -0.62
N ARG A 204 -14.75 -42.71 0.48
CA ARG A 204 -13.95 -43.86 0.91
C ARG A 204 -14.30 -44.28 2.34
N THR A 205 -15.39 -45.03 2.48
CA THR A 205 -15.69 -45.82 3.68
C THR A 205 -14.60 -46.87 3.95
N PRO A 206 -14.11 -47.06 5.19
CA PRO A 206 -13.19 -48.14 5.52
C PRO A 206 -13.96 -49.47 5.53
N ARG A 207 -13.55 -50.42 4.67
CA ARG A 207 -14.10 -51.78 4.68
C ARG A 207 -13.52 -52.53 5.88
N HIS A 208 -14.28 -52.57 6.96
CA HIS A 208 -14.01 -53.42 8.12
C HIS A 208 -14.18 -54.88 7.70
N ASN A 209 -13.11 -55.68 7.72
CA ASN A 209 -13.24 -57.12 7.56
C ASN A 209 -12.49 -57.84 8.69
N GLY A 210 -13.25 -58.27 9.69
CA GLY A 210 -12.80 -59.18 10.74
C GLY A 210 -13.58 -60.48 10.67
N ARG A 211 -12.89 -61.61 10.56
CA ARG A 211 -13.26 -62.99 11.00
C ARG A 211 -12.06 -63.91 10.72
N ARG A 212 -11.24 -64.26 11.72
CA ARG A 212 -11.31 -65.41 12.67
C ARG A 212 -10.90 -66.78 12.09
N ARG A 213 -9.78 -67.35 12.61
CA ARG A 213 -9.58 -68.69 13.26
C ARG A 213 -8.07 -69.08 13.25
N SER A 214 -7.40 -69.27 14.39
CA SER A 214 -7.14 -70.55 15.13
C SER A 214 -6.31 -71.56 14.31
N LYS A 215 -5.17 -72.15 14.70
CA LYS A 215 -4.65 -72.67 16.00
C LYS A 215 -3.19 -73.18 15.83
N ALA A 216 -2.39 -73.19 16.92
CA ALA A 216 -1.31 -74.14 17.32
C ALA A 216 -0.11 -74.37 16.35
N THR A 217 1.17 -74.61 16.72
CA THR A 217 1.79 -75.38 17.81
C THR A 217 3.34 -75.24 17.71
N GLY A 218 4.10 -75.47 18.80
CA GLY A 218 5.52 -75.88 18.75
C GLY A 218 6.54 -74.86 19.26
N THR A 219 6.92 -74.91 20.54
CA THR A 219 8.19 -75.48 21.09
C THR A 219 9.37 -74.49 21.18
N ALA A 220 9.78 -74.23 22.43
CA ALA A 220 10.99 -73.52 22.89
C ALA A 220 12.28 -74.38 22.67
N PRO A 221 13.50 -74.09 23.21
CA PRO A 221 13.96 -72.98 24.07
C PRO A 221 15.42 -72.47 23.79
N SER A 222 15.93 -71.66 24.74
CA SER A 222 17.33 -71.52 25.20
C SER A 222 18.07 -70.24 24.76
N ALA A 223 18.26 -69.25 25.64
CA ALA A 223 19.37 -69.06 26.61
C ALA A 223 20.60 -68.42 25.89
N THR A 224 21.38 -67.45 26.36
CA THR A 224 21.85 -67.05 27.70
C THR A 224 22.64 -65.74 27.53
N ILE A 225 22.43 -64.79 28.45
CA ILE A 225 23.36 -63.84 29.12
C ILE A 225 24.43 -63.10 28.30
N GLY A 226 24.42 -61.79 28.48
CA GLY A 226 25.51 -60.83 28.27
C GLY A 226 25.03 -59.43 28.60
#